data_AF-A0A4Q2W1G7-F1
#
_entry.id   AF-A0A4Q2W1G7-F1
#
_cell.length_a   1.000
_cell.length_b   1.000
_cell.length_c   1.000
_cell.angle_alpha   90.00
_cell.angle_beta   90.00
_cell.angle_gamma   90.00
#
_symmetry.space_group_name_H-M   'P 1'
#
loop_
_entity.id
_entity.type
_entity.pdbx_description
1 polymer ?
#
loop_
_entity_poly.entity_id
_entity_poly.type
_entity_poly.pdbx_seq_one_letter_code
_entity_poly.pdbx_strand_id
1 'polypeptide(L)'
;MAETNFHATKPQYIRKVNVNWKLQKNYTKEKWRHAGVLVEKRQAEGKLTELSIDGKVISEKRRKKELRRYHALQVGENFASTNTCGVVASTPPSSNSKVVLISHLPWLNFRESFNNLINDRHPLFNPNQQDGSINFWEVANPLLRIAHNDG
;
A
#
# COMPACT_ATOMS: atom_id res chain seq x y z
N MET A 1 -34.42 -45.54 30.04
CA MET A 1 -33.59 -44.83 29.05
C MET A 1 -33.68 -43.36 29.37
N ALA A 2 -32.62 -42.77 29.93
CA ALA A 2 -32.64 -41.36 30.32
C ALA A 2 -32.49 -40.50 29.06
N GLU A 3 -33.57 -39.84 28.66
CA GLU A 3 -33.54 -38.79 27.64
C GLU A 3 -32.64 -37.67 28.16
N THR A 4 -31.42 -37.59 27.63
CA THR A 4 -30.51 -36.51 27.98
C THR A 4 -31.05 -35.22 27.39
N ASN A 5 -31.75 -34.43 28.20
CA ASN A 5 -32.29 -33.10 27.88
C ASN A 5 -31.20 -32.02 27.68
N PHE A 6 -30.02 -32.39 27.16
CA PHE A 6 -28.97 -31.43 26.85
C PHE A 6 -29.25 -30.80 25.48
N HIS A 7 -29.91 -29.65 25.49
CA HIS A 7 -29.98 -28.76 24.34
C HIS A 7 -28.96 -27.65 24.48
N ALA A 8 -27.93 -27.70 23.63
CA ALA A 8 -26.93 -26.64 23.59
C ALA A 8 -27.61 -25.32 23.21
N THR A 9 -27.26 -24.25 23.92
CA THR A 9 -27.81 -22.92 23.64
C THR A 9 -27.25 -22.39 22.32
N LYS A 10 -28.00 -21.54 21.61
CA LYS A 10 -27.54 -20.91 20.36
C LYS A 10 -26.10 -20.35 20.42
N PRO A 11 -25.65 -19.64 21.48
CA PRO A 11 -24.27 -19.20 21.60
C PRO A 11 -23.24 -20.34 21.67
N GLN A 12 -23.59 -21.47 22.28
CA GLN A 12 -22.71 -22.65 22.37
C GLN A 12 -22.50 -23.28 20.98
N TYR A 13 -23.57 -23.36 20.17
CA TYR A 13 -23.45 -23.76 18.77
C TYR A 13 -22.57 -22.80 17.96
N ILE A 14 -22.79 -21.49 18.11
CA ILE A 14 -21.97 -20.47 17.42
C ILE A 14 -20.50 -20.61 17.80
N ARG A 15 -20.18 -20.80 19.09
CA ARG A 15 -18.81 -21.02 19.56
C ARG A 15 -18.22 -22.30 18.97
N LYS A 16 -18.96 -23.41 18.95
CA LYS A 16 -18.49 -24.67 18.38
C LYS A 16 -18.18 -24.54 16.89
N VAL A 17 -19.06 -23.90 16.11
CA VAL A 17 -18.88 -23.69 14.67
C VAL A 17 -17.71 -22.74 14.38
N ASN A 18 -17.60 -21.62 15.10
CA ASN A 18 -16.56 -20.63 14.83
C ASN A 18 -15.18 -21.03 15.39
N VAL A 19 -15.11 -21.61 16.58
CA VAL A 19 -13.85 -21.92 17.27
C VAL A 19 -13.34 -23.30 16.88
N ASN A 20 -14.18 -24.33 17.00
CA ASN A 20 -13.72 -25.71 16.80
C ASN A 20 -13.66 -26.05 15.31
N TRP A 21 -14.63 -25.57 14.53
CA TRP A 21 -14.70 -25.87 13.10
C TRP A 21 -14.16 -24.76 12.20
N LYS A 22 -13.79 -23.60 12.77
CA LYS A 22 -13.21 -22.45 12.05
C LYS A 22 -14.02 -22.03 10.83
N LEU A 23 -15.34 -22.26 10.87
CA LEU A 23 -16.26 -22.03 9.76
C LEU A 23 -16.60 -20.54 9.69
N GLN A 24 -15.83 -19.80 8.91
CA GLN A 24 -16.08 -18.38 8.69
C GLN A 24 -17.08 -18.17 7.55
N LYS A 25 -18.07 -17.30 7.77
CA LYS A 25 -19.03 -16.88 6.73
C LYS A 25 -18.33 -16.10 5.61
N ASN A 26 -17.40 -15.24 5.99
CA ASN A 26 -16.66 -14.35 5.09
C ASN A 26 -15.16 -14.60 5.25
N TYR A 27 -14.43 -14.55 4.14
CA TYR A 27 -12.97 -14.59 4.18
C TYR A 27 -12.42 -13.21 4.56
N THR A 28 -11.25 -13.20 5.19
CA THR A 28 -10.56 -11.99 5.61
C THR A 28 -9.98 -11.22 4.41
N LYS A 29 -9.70 -9.93 4.62
CA LYS A 29 -9.08 -9.06 3.61
C LYS A 29 -7.75 -9.64 3.12
N GLU A 30 -6.96 -10.18 4.03
CA GLU A 30 -5.62 -10.74 3.76
C GLU A 30 -5.73 -11.96 2.85
N LYS A 31 -6.71 -12.85 3.09
CA LYS A 31 -6.99 -14.00 2.21
C LYS A 31 -7.35 -13.55 0.81
N TRP A 32 -8.17 -12.50 0.67
CA TRP A 32 -8.54 -11.95 -0.63
C TRP A 32 -7.39 -11.26 -1.36
N ARG A 33 -6.52 -10.55 -0.64
CA ARG A 33 -5.31 -9.97 -1.23
C ARG A 33 -4.38 -11.05 -1.77
N HIS A 34 -4.13 -12.10 -0.99
CA HIS A 34 -3.30 -13.22 -1.43
C HIS A 34 -3.91 -13.93 -2.64
N ALA A 35 -5.23 -14.17 -2.62
CA ALA A 35 -5.94 -14.74 -3.77
C ALA A 35 -5.83 -13.85 -5.02
N GLY A 36 -5.87 -12.52 -4.87
CA GLY A 36 -5.70 -11.57 -5.97
C GLY A 36 -4.35 -11.70 -6.65
N VAL A 37 -3.26 -11.70 -5.87
CA VAL A 37 -1.89 -11.87 -6.40
C VAL A 37 -1.76 -13.17 -7.20
N LEU A 38 -2.33 -14.27 -6.71
CA LEU A 38 -2.30 -15.55 -7.42
C LEU A 38 -3.09 -15.52 -8.73
N VAL A 39 -4.26 -14.90 -8.72
CA VAL A 39 -5.11 -14.77 -9.91
C VAL A 39 -4.42 -13.89 -10.95
N GLU A 40 -3.83 -12.77 -10.55
CA GLU A 40 -3.07 -11.87 -11.43
C GLU A 40 -1.87 -12.57 -12.05
N LYS A 41 -1.10 -13.32 -11.26
CA LYS A 41 0.04 -14.09 -11.76
C LYS A 41 -0.38 -15.10 -12.83
N ARG A 42 -1.44 -15.87 -12.60
CA ARG A 42 -1.94 -16.84 -13.60
C ARG A 42 -2.59 -16.18 -14.80
N GLN A 43 -3.22 -15.02 -14.62
CA GLN A 43 -3.77 -14.25 -15.72
C GLN A 43 -2.66 -13.73 -16.64
N ALA A 44 -1.52 -13.30 -16.08
CA ALA A 44 -0.34 -12.93 -16.85
C ALA A 44 0.22 -14.12 -17.66
N GLU A 45 0.09 -15.35 -17.15
CA GLU A 45 0.40 -16.59 -17.88
C GLU A 45 -0.67 -17.00 -18.91
N GLY A 46 -1.78 -16.26 -19.03
CA GLY A 46 -2.87 -16.56 -19.95
C GLY A 46 -3.79 -17.71 -19.53
N LYS A 47 -3.74 -18.16 -18.27
CA LYS A 47 -4.50 -19.33 -17.79
C LYS A 47 -5.80 -18.94 -17.11
N LEU A 48 -6.89 -19.57 -17.54
CA LEU A 48 -8.17 -19.50 -16.83
C LEU A 48 -8.02 -20.13 -15.44
N THR A 49 -8.34 -19.36 -14.40
CA THR A 49 -8.12 -19.77 -13.01
C THR A 49 -9.43 -19.94 -12.27
N GLU A 50 -9.76 -21.18 -11.92
CA GLU A 50 -10.79 -21.47 -10.93
C GLU A 50 -10.22 -21.23 -9.53
N LEU A 51 -10.86 -20.33 -8.77
CA LEU A 51 -10.39 -19.94 -7.45
C LEU A 51 -11.18 -20.70 -6.38
N SER A 52 -10.49 -21.56 -5.61
CA SER A 52 -11.04 -22.20 -4.42
C SER A 52 -10.37 -21.68 -3.15
N ILE A 53 -11.14 -21.29 -2.14
CA ILE A 53 -10.63 -20.87 -0.82
C ILE A 53 -11.21 -21.80 0.25
N ASP A 54 -10.34 -22.43 1.04
CA ASP A 54 -10.71 -23.41 2.09
C ASP A 54 -11.59 -24.56 1.53
N GLY A 55 -11.23 -25.08 0.35
CA GLY A 55 -11.95 -26.19 -0.30
C GLY A 55 -13.29 -25.81 -0.95
N LYS A 56 -13.69 -24.53 -0.91
CA LYS A 56 -14.91 -24.04 -1.56
C LYS A 56 -14.58 -23.28 -2.84
N VAL A 57 -15.17 -23.72 -3.95
CA VAL A 57 -15.10 -23.00 -5.23
C VAL A 57 -15.85 -21.67 -5.11
N ILE A 58 -15.20 -20.58 -5.50
CA ILE A 58 -15.75 -19.24 -5.47
C ILE A 58 -16.41 -18.93 -6.82
N SER A 59 -17.67 -18.50 -6.79
CA SER A 59 -18.36 -18.06 -8.01
C SER A 59 -17.67 -16.85 -8.64
N GLU A 60 -17.65 -16.79 -9.97
CA GLU A 60 -16.99 -15.72 -10.71
C GLU A 60 -17.48 -14.31 -10.30
N LYS A 61 -18.80 -14.16 -10.11
CA LYS A 61 -19.40 -12.89 -9.65
C LYS A 61 -18.82 -12.45 -8.31
N ARG A 62 -18.67 -13.37 -7.35
CA ARG A 62 -18.10 -13.09 -6.03
C ARG A 62 -16.59 -12.82 -6.14
N ARG A 63 -15.86 -13.63 -6.90
CA ARG A 63 -14.43 -13.46 -7.17
C ARG A 63 -14.16 -12.05 -7.71
N LYS A 64 -14.84 -11.64 -8.79
CA LYS A 64 -14.64 -10.34 -9.43
C LYS A 64 -14.97 -9.17 -8.48
N LYS A 65 -16.04 -9.30 -7.68
CA LYS A 65 -16.42 -8.27 -6.70
C LYS A 65 -15.36 -8.11 -5.60
N GLU A 66 -14.94 -9.22 -5.00
CA GLU A 66 -14.08 -9.17 -3.82
C GLU A 66 -12.61 -8.88 -4.17
N LEU A 67 -12.14 -9.36 -5.34
CA LEU A 67 -10.85 -8.96 -5.89
C LEU A 67 -10.78 -7.45 -6.15
N ARG A 68 -11.83 -6.84 -6.73
CA ARG A 68 -11.88 -5.38 -6.92
C ARG A 68 -11.88 -4.64 -5.59
N ARG A 69 -12.62 -5.13 -4.60
CA ARG A 69 -12.74 -4.50 -3.27
C ARG A 69 -11.40 -4.46 -2.52
N TYR A 70 -10.61 -5.52 -2.65
CA TYR A 70 -9.34 -5.66 -1.93
C TYR A 70 -8.12 -5.57 -2.84
N HIS A 71 -8.30 -5.09 -4.07
CA HIS A 71 -7.21 -4.78 -4.96
C HIS A 71 -6.32 -3.75 -4.28
N ALA A 72 -5.09 -4.15 -3.96
CA ALA A 72 -4.12 -3.23 -3.41
C ALA A 72 -3.67 -2.35 -4.57
N LEU A 73 -4.27 -1.17 -4.71
CA LEU A 73 -3.61 -0.08 -5.42
C LEU A 73 -2.27 0.10 -4.74
N GLN A 74 -1.19 -0.32 -5.40
CA GLN A 74 0.10 0.27 -5.10
C GLN A 74 -0.13 1.78 -5.23
N VAL A 75 0.18 2.51 -4.17
CA VAL A 75 0.15 3.97 -4.16
C VAL A 75 1.24 4.44 -5.12
N GLY A 76 0.97 4.32 -6.42
CA GLY A 76 1.48 5.28 -7.36
C GLY A 76 0.65 6.51 -7.09
N GLU A 77 1.30 7.55 -6.57
CA GLU A 77 0.82 8.92 -6.67
C GLU A 77 0.59 9.22 -8.16
N ASN A 78 -0.55 8.79 -8.69
CA ASN A 78 -1.04 9.23 -9.97
C ASN A 78 -1.45 10.68 -9.74
N PHE A 79 -0.51 11.60 -9.94
CA PHE A 79 -0.81 13.00 -10.19
C PHE A 79 -1.97 13.01 -11.20
N ALA A 80 -3.09 13.60 -10.79
CA ALA A 80 -4.30 13.62 -11.57
C ALA A 80 -3.98 14.16 -12.97
N SER A 81 -4.05 13.29 -13.98
CA SER A 81 -4.05 13.73 -15.37
C SER A 81 -5.28 14.61 -15.55
N THR A 82 -5.05 15.89 -15.78
CA THR A 82 -6.07 16.90 -16.10
C THR A 82 -6.60 16.66 -17.50
N ASN A 83 -7.35 15.58 -17.69
CA ASN A 83 -8.15 15.36 -18.88
C ASN A 83 -9.57 15.03 -18.44
N THR A 84 -10.30 16.06 -18.01
CA THR A 84 -11.72 15.95 -17.67
C THR A 84 -12.55 15.82 -18.96
N CYS A 85 -12.75 14.60 -19.43
CA CYS A 85 -13.87 14.25 -20.29
C CYS A 85 -14.77 13.28 -19.50
N GLY A 86 -15.83 13.80 -18.87
CA GLY A 86 -16.76 13.01 -18.06
C GLY A 86 -17.56 13.83 -17.05
N VAL A 87 -18.49 13.16 -16.35
CA VAL A 87 -19.30 13.76 -15.27
C VAL A 87 -18.43 13.92 -14.03
N VAL A 88 -18.23 15.16 -13.59
CA VAL A 88 -17.45 15.53 -12.41
C VAL A 88 -18.39 16.02 -11.32
N ALA A 89 -18.30 15.42 -10.13
CA ALA A 89 -18.93 15.95 -8.93
C ALA A 89 -17.88 16.75 -8.15
N SER A 90 -18.10 18.05 -8.02
CA SER A 90 -17.22 18.95 -7.27
C SER A 90 -17.96 19.46 -6.03
N THR A 91 -17.27 19.45 -4.89
CA THR A 91 -17.76 20.14 -3.70
C THR A 91 -17.80 21.65 -3.99
N PRO A 92 -18.94 22.34 -3.81
CA PRO A 92 -18.99 23.78 -3.99
C PRO A 92 -18.00 24.46 -3.03
N PRO A 93 -17.29 25.51 -3.48
CA PRO A 93 -16.34 26.21 -2.62
C PRO A 93 -17.08 26.71 -1.38
N SER A 94 -16.66 26.27 -0.20
CA SER A 94 -17.24 26.76 1.04
C SER A 94 -16.96 28.26 1.13
N SER A 95 -17.98 29.08 1.42
CA SER A 95 -17.84 30.53 1.54
C SER A 95 -16.85 30.99 2.64
N ASN A 96 -16.39 30.06 3.48
CA ASN A 96 -15.42 30.26 4.57
C ASN A 96 -14.03 29.67 4.26
N SER A 97 -13.69 29.42 2.99
CA SER A 97 -12.37 28.98 2.60
C SER A 97 -11.34 30.07 2.92
N LYS A 98 -10.71 30.00 4.11
CA LYS A 98 -9.43 30.67 4.31
C LYS A 98 -8.46 30.06 3.32
N VAL A 99 -8.10 30.82 2.29
CA VAL A 99 -6.99 30.50 1.41
C VAL A 99 -5.75 30.46 2.29
N VAL A 100 -5.36 29.27 2.72
CA VAL A 100 -4.08 29.08 3.39
C VAL A 100 -3.03 29.22 2.31
N LEU A 101 -2.18 30.26 2.39
CA LEU A 101 -0.98 30.32 1.57
C LEU A 101 -0.08 29.16 1.96
N ILE A 102 -0.21 28.05 1.24
CA ILE A 102 0.57 26.84 1.41
C ILE A 102 2.05 27.10 1.03
N SER A 103 2.33 28.16 0.25
CA SER A 103 3.65 28.60 -0.22
C SER A 103 4.63 29.04 0.88
N HIS A 104 4.21 29.13 2.13
CA HIS A 104 5.09 29.48 3.25
C HIS A 104 5.24 28.36 4.28
N LEU A 105 4.73 27.16 4.00
CA LEU A 105 4.97 26.03 4.88
C LEU A 105 6.46 25.64 4.80
N PRO A 106 7.20 25.64 5.93
CA PRO A 106 8.63 25.33 5.93
C PRO A 106 8.96 23.99 5.28
N TRP A 107 8.08 23.01 5.43
CA TRP A 107 8.24 21.68 4.84
C TRP A 107 8.18 21.68 3.31
N LEU A 108 7.36 22.52 2.70
CA LEU A 108 7.29 22.61 1.24
C LEU A 108 8.53 23.29 0.66
N ASN A 109 9.01 24.35 1.31
CA ASN A 109 10.26 25.01 0.94
C ASN A 109 11.46 24.05 1.07
N PHE A 110 11.49 23.23 2.13
CA PHE A 110 12.49 22.19 2.31
C PHE A 110 12.43 21.14 1.19
N ARG A 111 11.23 20.65 0.86
CA ARG A 111 11.05 19.65 -0.20
C ARG A 111 11.45 20.19 -1.57
N GLU A 112 11.09 21.42 -1.91
CA GLU A 112 11.46 22.06 -3.17
C GLU A 112 12.97 22.27 -3.27
N SER A 113 13.60 22.80 -2.21
CA SER A 113 15.07 22.95 -2.17
C SER A 113 15.79 21.60 -2.24
N PHE A 114 15.29 20.57 -1.58
CA PHE A 114 15.85 19.22 -1.65
C PHE A 114 15.72 18.60 -3.04
N ASN A 115 14.56 18.76 -3.70
CA ASN A 115 14.36 18.28 -5.06
C ASN A 115 15.26 19.03 -6.06
N ASN A 116 15.40 20.35 -5.91
CA ASN A 116 16.34 21.13 -6.73
C ASN A 116 17.78 20.66 -6.51
N LEU A 117 18.19 20.37 -5.27
CA LEU A 117 19.51 19.80 -4.98
C LEU A 117 19.73 18.42 -5.64
N ILE A 118 18.70 17.57 -5.69
CA ILE A 118 18.77 16.28 -6.37
C ILE A 118 18.85 16.46 -7.89
N ASN A 119 18.09 17.40 -8.44
CA ASN A 119 18.04 17.66 -9.88
C ASN A 119 19.30 18.39 -10.40
N ASP A 120 19.89 19.28 -9.60
CA ASP A 120 21.14 19.98 -9.89
C ASP A 120 22.36 19.05 -9.78
N ARG A 121 22.22 17.93 -9.07
CA ARG A 121 23.17 16.81 -9.19
C ARG A 121 22.94 16.11 -10.52
N HIS A 122 23.53 16.67 -11.56
CA HIS A 122 23.81 15.95 -12.80
C HIS A 122 24.32 14.53 -12.47
N PRO A 123 23.79 13.47 -13.09
CA PRO A 123 24.43 12.18 -13.02
C PRO A 123 25.77 12.29 -13.77
N LEU A 124 26.86 12.50 -13.01
CA LEU A 124 28.22 12.24 -13.47
C LEU A 124 28.40 10.72 -13.55
N PHE A 125 27.69 10.08 -14.45
CA PHE A 125 27.99 8.73 -14.91
C PHE A 125 27.94 8.73 -16.43
N ASN A 126 29.06 9.17 -17.00
CA ASN A 126 29.40 8.86 -18.37
C ASN A 126 30.08 7.46 -18.34
N PRO A 127 29.54 6.41 -18.96
CA PRO A 127 30.05 5.04 -18.78
C PRO A 127 31.36 4.73 -19.53
N ASN A 128 32.08 5.74 -20.01
CA ASN A 128 33.29 5.54 -20.82
C ASN A 128 34.46 6.41 -20.34
N GLN A 129 34.97 6.17 -19.14
CA GLN A 129 36.39 6.40 -18.84
C GLN A 129 36.86 5.31 -17.87
N GLN A 130 37.58 4.33 -18.42
CA GLN A 130 38.58 3.61 -17.66
C GLN A 130 39.71 4.61 -17.40
N ASP A 131 39.99 4.92 -16.14
CA ASP A 131 41.34 4.86 -15.56
C ASP A 131 41.33 5.29 -14.09
N GLY A 132 42.29 4.72 -13.35
CA GLY A 132 42.24 4.50 -11.92
C GLY A 132 42.26 5.73 -11.02
N SER A 133 41.64 5.59 -9.84
CA SER A 133 42.19 5.92 -8.52
C SER A 133 41.04 5.93 -7.52
N ILE A 134 40.99 4.90 -6.66
CA ILE A 134 40.13 4.84 -5.48
C ILE A 134 40.54 5.98 -4.56
N ASN A 135 39.66 6.96 -4.32
CA ASN A 135 39.64 7.85 -3.16
C ASN A 135 38.26 8.54 -3.11
N PHE A 136 37.23 7.85 -2.61
CA PHE A 136 35.85 8.39 -2.57
C PHE A 136 35.28 8.58 -1.16
N TRP A 137 36.09 8.64 -0.08
CA TRP A 137 35.52 8.86 1.26
C TRP A 137 36.26 9.83 2.17
N GLU A 138 37.04 10.77 1.62
CA GLU A 138 37.54 11.87 2.44
C GLU A 138 36.98 13.22 2.02
N VAL A 139 36.66 14.00 3.06
CA VAL A 139 36.23 15.40 3.08
C VAL A 139 34.71 15.61 2.87
N ALA A 140 33.95 16.17 3.81
CA ALA A 140 34.11 16.50 5.22
C ALA A 140 32.69 16.84 5.73
N ASN A 141 32.23 16.23 6.81
CA ASN A 141 31.01 16.65 7.52
C ASN A 141 31.41 17.74 8.54
N PRO A 142 30.97 19.01 8.41
CA PRO A 142 31.38 20.08 9.32
C PRO A 142 30.65 20.12 10.67
N LEU A 143 29.84 19.11 11.02
CA LEU A 143 28.94 19.16 12.19
C LEU A 143 29.38 18.31 13.39
N LEU A 144 30.63 17.83 13.44
CA LEU A 144 31.18 17.09 14.58
C LEU A 144 32.50 17.70 15.08
N ARG A 145 32.47 18.95 15.54
CA ARG A 145 33.51 19.50 16.42
C ARG A 145 32.89 20.28 17.57
N ILE A 146 32.35 19.56 18.55
CA ILE A 146 32.23 20.04 19.92
C ILE A 146 32.61 18.90 20.88
N ALA A 147 33.47 19.24 21.84
CA ALA A 147 33.87 18.55 23.07
C ALA A 147 34.89 17.39 22.96
N HIS A 148 36.16 17.65 23.27
CA HIS A 148 36.73 17.56 24.62
C HIS A 148 38.25 17.81 24.56
N ASN A 149 38.78 18.59 25.50
CA ASN A 149 40.05 18.34 26.21
C ASN A 149 40.28 19.44 27.25
N ASP A 150 39.89 19.14 28.49
CA ASP A 150 40.56 19.63 29.70
C ASP A 150 41.52 18.53 30.16
N GLY A 151 42.75 18.90 30.53
CA GLY A 151 43.77 18.00 31.08
C GLY A 151 45.17 18.35 30.62
#